data_AF-A0A913WQV6-F1
#
_entry.id   AF-A0A913WQV6-F1
#
_cell.length_a   1.000
_cell.length_b   1.000
_cell.length_c   1.000
_cell.angle_alpha   90.00
_cell.angle_beta   90.00
_cell.angle_gamma   90.00
#
_symmetry.space_group_name_H-M   'P 1'
#
loop_
_entity.id
_entity.type
_entity.pdbx_description
1 polymer ?
#
loop_
_entity_poly.entity_id
_entity_poly.type
_entity_poly.pdbx_seq_one_letter_code
_entity_poly.pdbx_strand_id
1 'polypeptide(L)'
;MLNFTIKLISDAGYQGEITSVSTACHQIEVFSRVLKTSVTGFLEEGEVMMDTNLPEFAKMVNHGQHTYLYAQCLLASICQDSLRGVQLKRIGQEVQKKAVESGRDVTQITLCLNGTPSYPRVCSALSSMLGKNSLNPGDITVLYKFYSSEDPPPCDLLRIPQFLDLLIDALFKPTQQINREHKFKYIYLLAFASCVHEMWQENHRLSLNVDELKATSQAIDKVHNICMQESSGASHLSSEVGTLFQCIRYPVVAMGILKWVDYTVSDPSFFKLMTDSTPVHLSLLDELVTCHPLQHRLVLNLLIRLFESPTPLDTLVELEFKKTVLDRMVHMLSRGYVIPVISYINKCMKGQDTDNSLIRHFVTEVLEMIAPPYSPEFIQLFLPIVQNKHITGKLRKNEGSDDVSAFIAHCPRDVS
;
A
#
# COMPACT_ATOMS: atom_id res chain seq x y z
N MET A 1 5.93 41.13 -10.91
CA MET A 1 5.60 41.29 -9.47
C MET A 1 5.42 39.94 -8.77
N LEU A 2 4.56 39.03 -9.24
CA LEU A 2 4.30 37.73 -8.58
C LEU A 2 5.58 36.91 -8.29
N ASN A 3 6.49 36.81 -9.26
CA ASN A 3 7.78 36.11 -9.13
C ASN A 3 8.69 36.68 -8.04
N PHE A 4 8.63 37.99 -7.82
CA PHE A 4 9.43 38.69 -6.81
C PHE A 4 8.83 38.48 -5.41
N THR A 5 7.50 38.55 -5.30
CA THR A 5 6.78 38.27 -4.04
C THR A 5 7.00 36.83 -3.58
N ILE A 6 6.94 35.84 -4.48
CA ILE A 6 7.19 34.43 -4.14
C ILE A 6 8.64 34.20 -3.70
N LYS A 7 9.60 34.88 -4.34
CA LYS A 7 10.99 34.85 -3.90
C LYS A 7 11.15 35.41 -2.49
N LEU A 8 10.50 36.55 -2.18
CA LEU A 8 10.52 37.13 -0.83
C LEU A 8 9.89 36.22 0.23
N ILE A 9 8.75 35.58 -0.08
CA ILE A 9 8.11 34.60 0.83
C ILE A 9 9.05 33.41 1.08
N SER A 10 9.71 32.92 0.02
CA SER A 10 10.70 31.86 0.12
C SER A 10 11.95 32.30 0.89
N ASP A 11 12.45 33.52 0.70
CA ASP A 11 13.59 34.06 1.46
C ASP A 11 13.25 34.27 2.95
N ALA A 12 11.98 34.55 3.26
CA ALA A 12 11.47 34.65 4.63
C ALA A 12 11.20 33.30 5.30
N GLY A 13 11.36 32.18 4.60
CA GLY A 13 11.23 30.82 5.16
C GLY A 13 9.82 30.22 5.10
N TYR A 14 8.83 30.94 4.58
CA TYR A 14 7.42 30.50 4.53
C TYR A 14 7.12 29.62 3.30
N GLN A 15 7.86 28.53 3.12
CA GLN A 15 7.71 27.66 1.92
C GLN A 15 6.32 27.01 1.83
N GLY A 16 5.69 26.73 2.97
CA GLY A 16 4.34 26.12 3.03
C GLY A 16 3.21 27.04 2.54
N GLU A 17 3.46 28.35 2.44
CA GLU A 17 2.47 29.33 1.97
C GLU A 17 2.49 29.49 0.44
N ILE A 18 3.46 28.88 -0.25
CA ILE A 18 3.61 28.94 -1.70
C ILE A 18 2.65 27.91 -2.34
N THR A 19 1.40 28.30 -2.47
CA THR A 19 0.32 27.47 -3.05
C THR A 19 0.31 27.45 -4.59
N SER A 20 1.04 28.35 -5.25
CA SER A 20 1.04 28.44 -6.72
C SER A 20 2.14 27.56 -7.37
N VAL A 21 1.77 26.32 -7.67
CA VAL A 21 2.63 25.32 -8.33
C VAL A 21 3.34 25.87 -9.57
N SER A 22 2.62 26.59 -10.44
CA SER A 22 3.18 27.08 -11.70
C SER A 22 4.32 28.06 -11.50
N THR A 23 4.27 28.94 -10.49
CA THR A 23 5.27 30.02 -10.35
C THR A 23 6.52 29.54 -9.61
N ALA A 24 6.35 28.63 -8.64
CA ALA A 24 7.46 27.99 -7.93
C ALA A 24 8.35 27.16 -8.87
N CYS A 25 7.75 26.48 -9.86
CA CYS A 25 8.46 25.60 -10.79
C CYS A 25 9.39 26.31 -11.79
N HIS A 26 9.20 27.61 -12.04
CA HIS A 26 10.04 28.37 -12.99
C HIS A 26 11.33 28.92 -12.36
N GLN A 27 11.45 28.92 -11.03
CA GLN A 27 12.64 29.41 -10.33
C GLN A 27 13.28 28.26 -9.56
N ILE A 28 14.46 27.83 -10.00
CA ILE A 28 15.17 26.69 -9.40
C ILE A 28 15.44 26.88 -7.91
N GLU A 29 15.77 28.10 -7.46
CA GLU A 29 16.00 28.39 -6.04
C GLU A 29 14.74 28.17 -5.19
N VAL A 30 13.59 28.67 -5.65
CA VAL A 30 12.31 28.51 -4.96
C VAL A 30 11.89 27.05 -4.98
N PHE A 31 11.93 26.40 -6.15
CA PHE A 31 11.59 24.99 -6.30
C PHE A 31 12.44 24.10 -5.38
N SER A 32 13.76 24.34 -5.32
CA SER A 32 14.68 23.53 -4.50
C SER A 32 14.39 23.68 -3.00
N ARG A 33 14.02 24.89 -2.54
CA ARG A 33 13.66 25.12 -1.14
C ARG A 33 12.34 24.44 -0.77
N VAL A 34 11.32 24.57 -1.63
CA VAL A 34 10.03 23.88 -1.42
C VAL A 34 10.23 22.36 -1.43
N LEU A 35 10.98 21.83 -2.40
CA LEU A 35 11.34 20.41 -2.47
C LEU A 35 12.02 19.94 -1.17
N LYS A 36 13.03 20.68 -0.68
CA LYS A 36 13.72 20.37 0.57
C LYS A 36 12.77 20.36 1.77
N THR A 37 11.94 21.39 1.93
CA THR A 37 11.00 21.48 3.06
C THR A 37 10.00 20.33 3.04
N SER A 38 9.40 20.03 1.88
CA SER A 38 8.45 18.91 1.75
C SER A 38 9.11 17.55 2.03
N VAL A 39 10.29 17.29 1.46
CA VAL A 39 11.03 16.03 1.68
C VAL A 39 11.44 15.88 3.15
N THR A 40 11.87 16.97 3.79
CA THR A 40 12.21 16.94 5.23
C THR A 40 10.99 16.61 6.07
N GLY A 41 9.83 17.22 5.78
CA GLY A 41 8.57 16.90 6.45
C GLY A 41 8.16 15.43 6.30
N PHE A 42 8.31 14.84 5.10
CA PHE A 42 8.07 13.40 4.91
C PHE A 42 9.01 12.51 5.74
N LEU A 43 10.27 12.93 5.92
CA LEU A 43 11.26 12.17 6.70
C LEU A 43 11.07 12.30 8.23
N GLU A 44 10.43 13.36 8.70
CA GLU A 44 10.17 13.63 10.11
C GLU A 44 8.83 13.06 10.58
N GLU A 45 7.77 13.26 9.79
CA GLU A 45 6.39 12.89 10.16
C GLU A 45 5.94 11.53 9.59
N GLY A 46 6.75 10.91 8.72
CA GLY A 46 6.55 9.54 8.24
C GLY A 46 5.37 9.34 7.28
N GLU A 47 4.76 8.15 7.32
CA GLU A 47 3.75 7.71 6.34
C GLU A 47 2.42 8.50 6.42
N VAL A 48 2.04 9.01 7.60
CA VAL A 48 0.78 9.76 7.79
C VAL A 48 0.78 11.08 7.02
N MET A 49 1.90 11.81 7.06
CA MET A 49 2.09 13.05 6.31
C MET A 49 2.18 12.77 4.81
N MET A 50 2.77 11.64 4.42
CA MET A 50 2.85 11.20 3.04
C MET A 50 1.44 11.06 2.42
N ASP A 51 0.50 10.36 3.05
CA ASP A 51 -0.84 10.19 2.47
C ASP A 51 -1.59 11.53 2.28
N THR A 52 -1.33 12.52 3.14
CA THR A 52 -2.02 13.83 3.08
C THR A 52 -1.38 14.79 2.07
N ASN A 53 -0.04 14.90 2.07
CA ASN A 53 0.68 15.95 1.35
C ASN A 53 1.36 15.47 0.07
N LEU A 54 1.51 14.16 -0.14
CA LEU A 54 2.07 13.59 -1.36
C LEU A 54 1.31 14.02 -2.63
N PRO A 55 -0.03 14.13 -2.67
CA PRO A 55 -0.73 14.54 -3.91
C PRO A 55 -0.31 15.93 -4.40
N GLU A 56 -0.26 16.93 -3.52
CA GLU A 56 0.16 18.29 -3.88
C GLU A 56 1.66 18.36 -4.18
N PHE A 57 2.48 17.64 -3.41
CA PHE A 57 3.91 17.52 -3.68
C PHE A 57 4.19 16.88 -5.05
N ALA A 58 3.52 15.78 -5.36
CA ALA A 58 3.66 15.09 -6.64
C ALA A 58 3.18 15.97 -7.79
N LYS A 59 2.10 16.72 -7.63
CA LYS A 59 1.61 17.69 -8.62
C LYS A 59 2.64 18.79 -8.91
N MET A 60 3.35 19.25 -7.88
CA MET A 60 4.44 20.21 -8.03
C MET A 60 5.64 19.60 -8.76
N VAL A 61 6.15 18.45 -8.31
CA VAL A 61 7.32 17.80 -8.91
C VAL A 61 7.02 17.38 -10.36
N ASN A 62 5.83 16.80 -10.56
CA ASN A 62 5.32 16.42 -11.87
C ASN A 62 4.75 17.63 -12.62
N HIS A 63 5.06 18.90 -12.32
CA HIS A 63 4.53 20.00 -13.13
C HIS A 63 5.11 19.99 -14.55
N GLY A 64 6.44 19.95 -14.66
CA GLY A 64 7.20 19.83 -15.91
C GLY A 64 8.10 18.60 -15.94
N GLN A 65 8.55 18.19 -17.14
CA GLN A 65 9.53 17.09 -17.26
C GLN A 65 10.88 17.45 -16.63
N HIS A 66 11.30 18.71 -16.74
CA HIS A 66 12.55 19.18 -16.16
C HIS A 66 12.50 19.25 -14.62
N THR A 67 11.36 19.63 -14.03
CA THR A 67 11.19 19.61 -12.56
C THR A 67 11.19 18.19 -12.01
N TYR A 68 10.55 17.27 -12.73
CA TYR A 68 10.58 15.84 -12.40
C TYR A 68 11.99 15.27 -12.46
N LEU A 69 12.71 15.50 -13.57
CA LEU A 69 14.09 15.06 -13.74
C LEU A 69 14.98 15.61 -12.62
N TYR A 70 14.90 16.92 -12.36
CA TYR A 70 15.68 17.57 -11.31
C TYR A 70 15.42 16.94 -9.93
N ALA A 71 14.15 16.77 -9.55
CA ALA A 71 13.78 16.18 -8.27
C ALA A 71 14.24 14.72 -8.15
N GLN A 72 14.02 13.89 -9.17
CA GLN A 72 14.41 12.47 -9.14
C GLN A 72 15.94 12.29 -9.13
N CYS A 73 16.70 13.10 -9.88
CA CYS A 73 18.15 13.09 -9.81
C CYS A 73 18.67 13.45 -8.41
N LEU A 74 18.07 14.47 -7.78
CA LEU A 74 18.46 14.91 -6.44
C LEU A 74 18.14 13.83 -5.39
N LEU A 75 16.94 13.24 -5.45
CA LEU A 75 16.57 12.13 -4.56
C LEU A 75 17.47 10.91 -4.75
N ALA A 76 17.78 10.54 -6.00
CA ALA A 76 18.65 9.42 -6.32
C ALA A 76 20.09 9.64 -5.84
N SER A 77 20.62 10.86 -5.97
CA SER A 77 21.97 11.21 -5.51
C SER A 77 22.08 11.13 -3.99
N ILE A 78 21.12 11.73 -3.26
CA ILE A 78 21.13 11.70 -1.78
C ILE A 78 20.88 10.28 -1.23
N CYS A 79 20.15 9.45 -1.98
CA CYS A 79 19.90 8.06 -1.59
C CYS A 79 21.19 7.24 -1.45
N GLN A 80 22.25 7.56 -2.19
CA GLN A 80 23.52 6.82 -2.16
C GLN A 80 24.33 7.11 -0.89
N ASP A 81 24.24 8.34 -0.37
CA ASP A 81 25.10 8.84 0.71
C ASP A 81 24.43 8.86 2.10
N SER A 82 23.13 8.58 2.18
CA SER A 82 22.33 8.80 3.39
C SER A 82 21.91 7.50 4.08
N LEU A 83 22.04 7.48 5.42
CA LEU A 83 21.41 6.49 6.31
C LEU A 83 19.89 6.38 6.10
N ARG A 84 19.24 7.44 5.59
CA ARG A 84 17.80 7.48 5.27
C ARG A 84 17.50 7.25 3.79
N GLY A 85 18.45 6.71 3.01
CA GLY A 85 18.31 6.54 1.56
C GLY A 85 17.07 5.75 1.14
N VAL A 86 16.69 4.71 1.90
CA VAL A 86 15.49 3.90 1.60
C VAL A 86 14.20 4.71 1.64
N GLN A 87 14.07 5.64 2.59
CA GLN A 87 12.89 6.52 2.70
C GLN A 87 12.82 7.49 1.52
N LEU A 88 13.96 8.03 1.08
CA LEU A 88 14.05 8.90 -0.09
C LEU A 88 13.71 8.15 -1.38
N LYS A 89 14.20 6.90 -1.53
CA LYS A 89 13.84 6.02 -2.65
C LYS A 89 12.33 5.79 -2.68
N ARG A 90 11.70 5.58 -1.52
CA ARG A 90 10.24 5.42 -1.42
C ARG A 90 9.49 6.68 -1.86
N ILE A 91 9.91 7.87 -1.43
CA ILE A 91 9.31 9.13 -1.88
C ILE A 91 9.43 9.26 -3.42
N GLY A 92 10.60 8.96 -3.99
CA GLY A 92 10.80 8.95 -5.44
C GLY A 92 9.85 8.00 -6.18
N GLN A 93 9.64 6.80 -5.64
CA GLN A 93 8.71 5.80 -6.18
C GLN A 93 7.24 6.24 -6.11
N GLU A 94 6.82 6.87 -5.02
CA GLU A 94 5.45 7.39 -4.87
C GLU A 94 5.18 8.56 -5.84
N VAL A 95 6.17 9.45 -6.04
CA VAL A 95 6.08 10.52 -7.06
C VAL A 95 6.01 9.94 -8.47
N GLN A 96 6.81 8.92 -8.77
CA GLN A 96 6.76 8.19 -10.05
C GLN A 96 5.38 7.57 -10.27
N LYS A 97 4.83 6.88 -9.26
CA LYS A 97 3.49 6.29 -9.31
C LYS A 97 2.43 7.34 -9.66
N LYS A 98 2.45 8.50 -8.98
CA LYS A 98 1.54 9.61 -9.28
C LYS A 98 1.72 10.20 -10.68
N ALA A 99 2.95 10.21 -11.20
CA ALA A 99 3.21 10.64 -12.57
C ALA A 99 2.55 9.71 -13.60
N VAL A 100 2.71 8.39 -13.41
CA VAL A 100 2.09 7.36 -14.26
C VAL A 100 0.56 7.41 -14.17
N GLU A 101 -0.01 7.53 -12.96
CA GLU A 101 -1.46 7.70 -12.74
C GLU A 101 -2.01 8.95 -13.45
N SER A 102 -1.19 10.01 -13.55
CA SER A 102 -1.53 11.26 -14.26
C SER A 102 -1.31 11.17 -15.78
N GLY A 103 -0.97 10.01 -16.32
CA GLY A 103 -0.73 9.79 -17.75
C GLY A 103 0.58 10.37 -18.29
N ARG A 104 1.56 10.68 -17.42
CA ARG A 104 2.88 11.19 -17.83
C ARG A 104 3.84 10.04 -18.06
N ASP A 105 4.50 10.03 -19.22
CA ASP A 105 5.59 9.08 -19.47
C ASP A 105 6.89 9.55 -18.78
N VAL A 106 7.25 8.84 -17.72
CA VAL A 106 8.47 9.04 -16.93
C VAL A 106 9.45 7.86 -17.04
N THR A 107 9.18 6.96 -17.99
CA THR A 107 9.86 5.65 -18.10
C THR A 107 11.35 5.81 -18.34
N GLN A 108 11.74 6.61 -19.33
CA GLN A 108 13.16 6.79 -19.68
C GLN A 108 13.99 7.36 -18.53
N ILE A 109 13.43 8.36 -17.83
CA ILE A 109 14.10 8.98 -16.67
C ILE A 109 14.32 7.93 -15.58
N THR A 110 13.30 7.14 -15.28
CA THR A 110 13.36 6.08 -14.27
C THR A 110 14.42 5.02 -14.63
N LEU A 111 14.41 4.55 -15.88
CA LEU A 111 15.34 3.52 -16.34
C LEU A 111 16.80 4.00 -16.33
N CYS A 112 17.04 5.25 -16.74
CA CYS A 112 18.36 5.87 -16.69
C CYS A 112 18.89 5.97 -15.25
N LEU A 113 18.06 6.44 -14.31
CA LEU A 113 18.45 6.58 -12.91
C LEU A 113 18.72 5.23 -12.22
N ASN A 114 18.06 4.16 -12.66
CA ASN A 114 18.29 2.80 -12.14
C ASN A 114 19.52 2.10 -12.75
N GLY A 115 20.26 2.74 -13.66
CA GLY A 115 21.43 2.12 -14.30
C GLY A 115 21.10 1.06 -15.36
N THR A 116 19.84 0.97 -15.77
CA THR A 116 19.37 0.03 -16.81
C THR A 116 20.08 0.17 -18.18
N PRO A 117 20.52 1.37 -18.63
CA PRO A 117 21.21 1.52 -19.91
C PRO A 117 22.48 0.65 -20.06
N SER A 118 23.11 0.24 -18.97
CA SER A 118 24.23 -0.71 -18.96
C SER A 118 23.86 -2.10 -19.50
N TYR A 119 22.56 -2.42 -19.56
CA TYR A 119 22.00 -3.67 -20.06
C TYR A 119 21.00 -3.39 -21.20
N PRO A 120 21.45 -3.12 -22.44
CA PRO A 120 20.61 -2.54 -23.48
C PRO A 120 19.34 -3.34 -23.83
N ARG A 121 19.43 -4.68 -23.86
CA ARG A 121 18.27 -5.54 -24.17
C ARG A 121 17.25 -5.58 -23.04
N VAL A 122 17.71 -5.57 -21.79
CA VAL A 122 16.85 -5.48 -20.60
C VAL A 122 16.18 -4.11 -20.55
N CYS A 123 16.95 -3.05 -20.81
CA CYS A 123 16.46 -1.69 -20.90
C CYS A 123 15.37 -1.53 -21.96
N SER A 124 15.58 -2.07 -23.16
CA SER A 124 14.58 -2.03 -24.24
C SER A 124 13.28 -2.76 -23.85
N ALA A 125 13.39 -3.95 -23.26
CA ALA A 125 12.24 -4.74 -22.84
C ALA A 125 11.43 -4.04 -21.73
N LEU A 126 12.12 -3.52 -20.70
CA LEU A 126 11.48 -2.76 -19.62
C LEU A 126 10.88 -1.45 -20.14
N SER A 127 11.60 -0.72 -21.01
CA SER A 127 11.12 0.52 -21.61
C SER A 127 9.84 0.34 -22.41
N SER A 128 9.75 -0.73 -23.19
CA SER A 128 8.57 -1.08 -23.99
C SER A 128 7.37 -1.35 -23.08
N MET A 129 7.54 -2.17 -22.04
CA MET A 129 6.45 -2.57 -21.15
C MET A 129 6.00 -1.45 -20.20
N LEU A 130 6.95 -0.72 -19.59
CA LEU A 130 6.65 0.37 -18.66
C LEU A 130 6.04 1.58 -19.37
N GLY A 131 6.56 1.93 -20.56
CA GLY A 131 6.02 3.06 -21.35
C GLY A 131 4.60 2.82 -21.85
N LYS A 132 4.24 1.57 -22.15
CA LYS A 132 2.86 1.18 -22.51
C LYS A 132 2.00 0.78 -21.31
N ASN A 133 2.57 0.80 -20.11
CA ASN A 133 1.98 0.27 -18.88
C ASN A 133 1.28 -1.10 -19.07
N SER A 134 1.93 -2.00 -19.82
CA SER A 134 1.38 -3.32 -20.16
C SER A 134 2.49 -4.32 -20.45
N LEU A 135 2.29 -5.58 -20.02
CA LEU A 135 3.23 -6.66 -20.30
C LEU A 135 2.98 -7.24 -21.69
N ASN A 136 4.04 -7.66 -22.36
CA ASN A 136 3.95 -8.45 -23.57
C ASN A 136 4.83 -9.70 -23.49
N PRO A 137 4.40 -10.85 -24.06
CA PRO A 137 5.12 -12.12 -23.90
C PRO A 137 6.52 -12.14 -24.51
N GLY A 138 6.76 -11.33 -25.55
CA GLY A 138 8.06 -11.19 -26.20
C GLY A 138 9.11 -10.63 -25.26
N ASP A 139 8.84 -9.45 -24.70
CA ASP A 139 9.71 -8.78 -23.74
C ASP A 139 9.87 -9.58 -22.45
N ILE A 140 8.82 -10.24 -21.96
CA ILE A 140 8.90 -11.17 -20.82
C ILE A 140 9.83 -12.34 -21.13
N THR A 141 9.80 -12.88 -22.35
CA THR A 141 10.70 -13.96 -22.76
C THR A 141 12.15 -13.48 -22.82
N VAL A 142 12.38 -12.25 -23.29
CA VAL A 142 13.71 -11.63 -23.28
C VAL A 142 14.23 -11.52 -21.85
N LEU A 143 13.43 -10.94 -20.94
CA LEU A 143 13.83 -10.81 -19.53
C LEU A 143 14.11 -12.18 -18.91
N TYR A 144 13.19 -13.14 -19.08
CA TYR A 144 13.36 -14.49 -18.55
C TYR A 144 14.69 -15.11 -19.00
N LYS A 145 15.04 -14.99 -20.29
CA LYS A 145 16.30 -15.53 -20.82
C LYS A 145 17.54 -14.92 -20.14
N PHE A 146 17.53 -13.63 -19.83
CA PHE A 146 18.65 -12.97 -19.15
C PHE A 146 18.73 -13.34 -17.67
N TYR A 147 17.60 -13.35 -16.97
CA TYR A 147 17.57 -13.64 -15.52
C TYR A 147 17.62 -15.14 -15.16
N SER A 148 17.53 -16.03 -16.15
CA SER A 148 17.78 -17.47 -15.99
C SER A 148 19.18 -17.89 -16.46
N SER A 149 20.01 -16.95 -16.92
CA SER A 149 21.39 -17.22 -17.29
C SER A 149 22.30 -17.39 -16.07
N GLU A 150 23.51 -17.90 -16.28
CA GLU A 150 24.51 -18.09 -15.22
C GLU A 150 24.96 -16.76 -14.59
N ASP A 151 24.99 -15.68 -15.38
CA ASP A 151 25.33 -14.33 -14.93
C ASP A 151 24.16 -13.35 -15.19
N PRO A 152 23.11 -13.39 -14.35
CA PRO A 152 21.93 -12.57 -14.55
C PRO A 152 22.24 -11.09 -14.28
N PRO A 153 21.51 -10.14 -14.89
CA PRO A 153 21.60 -8.72 -14.54
C PRO A 153 21.27 -8.45 -13.06
N PRO A 154 21.60 -7.26 -12.51
CA PRO A 154 21.30 -6.88 -11.13
C PRO A 154 19.81 -6.99 -10.81
N CYS A 155 19.48 -7.54 -9.64
CA CYS A 155 18.09 -7.78 -9.23
C CYS A 155 17.29 -6.48 -9.13
N ASP A 156 17.95 -5.37 -8.77
CA ASP A 156 17.33 -4.06 -8.62
C ASP A 156 16.68 -3.52 -9.92
N LEU A 157 17.12 -3.99 -11.09
CA LEU A 157 16.52 -3.63 -12.38
C LEU A 157 15.11 -4.23 -12.56
N LEU A 158 14.79 -5.34 -11.88
CA LEU A 158 13.43 -5.90 -11.86
C LEU A 158 12.57 -5.32 -10.73
N ARG A 159 13.19 -4.73 -9.71
CA ARG A 159 12.50 -4.20 -8.51
C ARG A 159 11.93 -2.80 -8.73
N ILE A 160 11.37 -2.57 -9.91
CA ILE A 160 10.61 -1.37 -10.26
C ILE A 160 9.16 -1.62 -9.82
N PRO A 161 8.58 -0.83 -8.89
CA PRO A 161 7.24 -1.08 -8.36
C PRO A 161 6.17 -1.23 -9.45
N GLN A 162 6.19 -0.37 -10.47
CA GLN A 162 5.29 -0.45 -11.62
C GLN A 162 5.40 -1.80 -12.36
N PHE A 163 6.61 -2.32 -12.54
CA PHE A 163 6.81 -3.60 -13.23
C PHE A 163 6.32 -4.79 -12.38
N LEU A 164 6.57 -4.75 -11.06
CA LEU A 164 6.06 -5.76 -10.13
C LEU A 164 4.53 -5.75 -10.05
N ASP A 165 3.92 -4.56 -10.01
CA ASP A 165 2.46 -4.41 -10.07
C ASP A 165 1.90 -5.01 -11.36
N LEU A 166 2.53 -4.76 -12.51
CA LEU A 166 2.10 -5.36 -13.78
C LEU A 166 2.21 -6.89 -13.80
N LEU A 167 3.24 -7.47 -13.17
CA LEU A 167 3.39 -8.92 -13.03
C LEU A 167 2.33 -9.51 -12.11
N ILE A 168 2.07 -8.85 -10.98
CA ILE A 168 1.05 -9.26 -10.02
C ILE A 168 -0.33 -9.19 -10.67
N ASP A 169 -0.66 -8.08 -11.33
CA ASP A 169 -1.93 -7.91 -12.03
C ASP A 169 -2.10 -8.98 -13.12
N ALA A 170 -1.04 -9.29 -13.88
CA ALA A 170 -1.10 -10.34 -14.88
C ALA A 170 -1.41 -11.72 -14.29
N LEU A 171 -0.89 -12.03 -13.10
CA LEU A 171 -1.05 -13.32 -12.44
C LEU A 171 -2.29 -13.41 -11.55
N PHE A 172 -2.78 -12.32 -10.98
CA PHE A 172 -3.77 -12.36 -9.91
C PHE A 172 -5.05 -11.57 -10.19
N LYS A 173 -5.17 -10.92 -11.37
CA LYS A 173 -6.41 -10.29 -11.80
C LYS A 173 -7.37 -11.33 -12.42
N PRO A 174 -8.58 -11.55 -11.85
CA PRO A 174 -9.47 -12.64 -12.28
C PRO A 174 -9.83 -12.65 -13.78
N THR A 175 -9.92 -11.48 -14.41
CA THR A 175 -10.30 -11.36 -15.83
C THR A 175 -9.13 -11.52 -16.80
N GLN A 176 -7.91 -11.69 -16.29
CA GLN A 176 -6.70 -11.71 -17.10
C GLN A 176 -6.23 -13.14 -17.34
N GLN A 177 -6.30 -13.60 -18.59
CA GLN A 177 -5.78 -14.90 -18.98
C GLN A 177 -4.36 -14.76 -19.53
N ILE A 178 -3.39 -15.43 -18.88
CA ILE A 178 -2.03 -15.58 -19.39
C ILE A 178 -1.96 -16.86 -20.25
N ASN A 179 -1.25 -16.79 -21.38
CA ASN A 179 -0.92 -17.98 -22.15
C ASN A 179 -0.14 -19.00 -21.28
N ARG A 180 -0.68 -20.21 -21.16
CA ARG A 180 -0.11 -21.32 -20.37
C ARG A 180 1.35 -21.61 -20.71
N GLU A 181 1.75 -21.45 -21.97
CA GLU A 181 3.14 -21.68 -22.43
C GLU A 181 4.14 -20.64 -21.92
N HIS A 182 3.66 -19.49 -21.45
CA HIS A 182 4.52 -18.40 -20.96
C HIS A 182 4.36 -18.16 -19.47
N LYS A 183 3.30 -18.68 -18.83
CA LYS A 183 3.01 -18.50 -17.40
C LYS A 183 4.23 -18.67 -16.49
N PHE A 184 4.99 -19.76 -16.66
CA PHE A 184 6.15 -20.04 -15.82
C PHE A 184 7.23 -18.94 -15.87
N LYS A 185 7.32 -18.18 -16.98
CA LYS A 185 8.26 -17.05 -17.12
C LYS A 185 7.85 -15.86 -16.27
N TYR A 186 6.55 -15.55 -16.20
CA TYR A 186 6.01 -14.48 -15.36
C TYR A 186 6.23 -14.81 -13.88
N ILE A 187 5.92 -16.05 -13.50
CA ILE A 187 6.11 -16.57 -12.14
C ILE A 187 7.58 -16.50 -11.75
N TYR A 188 8.48 -16.96 -12.63
CA TYR A 188 9.92 -16.92 -12.38
C TYR A 188 10.43 -15.50 -12.18
N LEU A 189 10.04 -14.54 -13.03
CA LEU A 189 10.49 -13.15 -12.91
C LEU A 189 9.99 -12.50 -11.62
N LEU A 190 8.73 -12.75 -11.24
CA LEU A 190 8.15 -12.24 -10.00
C LEU A 190 8.85 -12.86 -8.76
N ALA A 191 9.06 -14.18 -8.78
CA ALA A 191 9.77 -14.87 -7.71
C ALA A 191 11.21 -14.37 -7.59
N PHE A 192 11.92 -14.26 -8.72
CA PHE A 192 13.31 -13.78 -8.79
C PHE A 192 13.45 -12.39 -8.17
N ALA A 193 12.59 -11.45 -8.57
CA ALA A 193 12.63 -10.09 -8.03
C ALA A 193 12.35 -10.04 -6.51
N SER A 194 11.57 -10.99 -6.00
CA SER A 194 11.10 -11.02 -4.60
C SER A 194 12.07 -11.67 -3.61
N CYS A 195 12.81 -12.72 -3.98
CA CYS A 195 13.55 -13.54 -3.02
C CYS A 195 15.04 -13.73 -3.35
N VAL A 196 15.53 -13.29 -4.51
CA VAL A 196 16.95 -13.40 -4.85
C VAL A 196 17.73 -12.27 -4.19
N HIS A 197 18.85 -12.61 -3.56
CA HIS A 197 19.68 -11.65 -2.83
C HIS A 197 21.08 -11.58 -3.43
N GLU A 198 21.58 -10.35 -3.60
CA GLU A 198 22.91 -10.07 -4.14
C GLU A 198 23.78 -9.39 -3.09
N MET A 199 25.05 -9.77 -3.04
CA MET A 199 26.06 -9.03 -2.30
C MET A 199 27.00 -8.34 -3.29
N TRP A 200 27.15 -7.03 -3.14
CA TRP A 200 27.95 -6.17 -4.01
C TRP A 200 29.09 -5.52 -3.24
N GLN A 201 30.26 -5.44 -3.85
CA GLN A 201 31.41 -4.68 -3.37
C GLN A 201 32.05 -3.95 -4.54
N GLU A 202 32.22 -2.63 -4.43
CA GLU A 202 32.87 -1.78 -5.46
C GLU A 202 32.39 -2.08 -6.90
N ASN A 203 31.06 -2.17 -7.10
CA ASN A 203 30.40 -2.50 -8.38
C ASN A 203 30.65 -3.92 -8.94
N HIS A 204 31.19 -4.84 -8.14
CA HIS A 204 31.31 -6.24 -8.47
C HIS A 204 30.38 -7.11 -7.61
N ARG A 205 29.65 -8.02 -8.25
CA ARG A 205 28.77 -8.97 -7.55
C ARG A 205 29.61 -10.11 -6.97
N LEU A 206 29.60 -10.24 -5.64
CA LEU A 206 30.34 -11.26 -4.90
C LEU A 206 29.59 -12.59 -4.83
N SER A 207 28.27 -12.53 -4.65
CA SER A 207 27.43 -13.72 -4.53
C SER A 207 25.99 -13.45 -4.94
N LEU A 208 25.31 -14.52 -5.35
CA LEU A 208 23.90 -14.55 -5.68
C LEU A 208 23.23 -15.69 -4.91
N ASN A 209 22.33 -15.38 -3.98
CA ASN A 209 21.54 -16.39 -3.28
C ASN A 209 20.22 -16.62 -4.02
N VAL A 210 19.96 -17.88 -4.40
CA VAL A 210 18.75 -18.32 -5.11
C VAL A 210 17.99 -19.44 -4.39
N ASP A 211 18.30 -19.70 -3.12
CA ASP A 211 17.84 -20.90 -2.39
C ASP A 211 16.30 -20.96 -2.30
N GLU A 212 15.66 -19.81 -2.06
CA GLU A 212 14.21 -19.71 -1.91
C GLU A 212 13.45 -19.65 -3.24
N LEU A 213 14.15 -19.45 -4.36
CA LEU A 213 13.54 -19.14 -5.66
C LEU A 213 12.55 -20.23 -6.12
N LYS A 214 12.92 -21.50 -5.91
CA LYS A 214 12.08 -22.64 -6.29
C LYS A 214 10.81 -22.70 -5.42
N ALA A 215 10.95 -22.54 -4.11
CA ALA A 215 9.82 -22.60 -3.18
C ALA A 215 8.85 -21.43 -3.41
N THR A 216 9.38 -20.21 -3.58
CA THR A 216 8.60 -19.02 -3.89
C THR A 216 7.87 -19.14 -5.23
N SER A 217 8.54 -19.63 -6.28
CA SER A 217 7.91 -19.87 -7.59
C SER A 217 6.76 -20.89 -7.49
N GLN A 218 6.94 -21.96 -6.72
CA GLN A 218 5.91 -22.97 -6.50
C GLN A 218 4.73 -22.42 -5.70
N ALA A 219 4.98 -21.58 -4.70
CA ALA A 219 3.93 -20.95 -3.91
C ALA A 219 3.09 -20.00 -4.80
N ILE A 220 3.73 -19.18 -5.63
CA ILE A 220 3.04 -18.30 -6.59
C ILE A 220 2.21 -19.13 -7.58
N ASP A 221 2.76 -20.21 -8.16
CA ASP A 221 2.02 -21.04 -9.12
C ASP A 221 0.80 -21.72 -8.49
N LYS A 222 0.95 -22.28 -7.28
CA LYS A 222 -0.15 -22.90 -6.54
C LYS A 222 -1.29 -21.91 -6.30
N VAL A 223 -0.98 -20.73 -5.75
CA VAL A 223 -2.00 -19.73 -5.44
C VAL A 223 -2.62 -19.15 -6.70
N HIS A 224 -1.84 -18.89 -7.75
CA HIS A 224 -2.38 -18.49 -9.06
C HIS A 224 -3.41 -19.51 -9.57
N ASN A 225 -3.10 -20.81 -9.53
CA ASN A 225 -4.01 -21.85 -9.99
C ASN A 225 -5.29 -21.93 -9.14
N ILE A 226 -5.24 -21.61 -7.85
CA ILE A 226 -6.43 -21.56 -6.98
C ILE A 226 -7.27 -20.31 -7.29
N CYS A 227 -6.65 -19.14 -7.35
CA CYS A 227 -7.34 -17.85 -7.53
C CYS A 227 -7.95 -17.67 -8.93
N MET A 228 -7.34 -18.23 -9.97
CA MET A 228 -7.75 -18.03 -11.37
C MET A 228 -8.68 -19.15 -11.90
N GLN A 229 -9.13 -20.09 -11.06
CA GLN A 229 -10.09 -21.11 -11.49
C GLN A 229 -11.51 -20.53 -11.60
N GLU A 230 -11.94 -20.26 -12.84
CA GLU A 230 -13.25 -19.68 -13.18
C GLU A 230 -14.45 -20.54 -12.74
N SER A 231 -14.27 -21.85 -12.52
CA SER A 231 -15.36 -22.83 -12.34
C SER A 231 -15.67 -23.20 -10.89
N SER A 232 -14.98 -22.60 -9.92
CA SER A 232 -15.00 -23.09 -8.55
C SER A 232 -15.66 -22.05 -7.65
N GLY A 233 -16.94 -22.26 -7.32
CA GLY A 233 -17.67 -21.40 -6.39
C GLY A 233 -17.00 -21.30 -5.02
N ALA A 234 -17.56 -20.51 -4.11
CA ALA A 234 -17.00 -20.24 -2.76
C ALA A 234 -16.62 -21.53 -1.97
N SER A 235 -17.25 -22.67 -2.28
CA SER A 235 -16.96 -23.98 -1.69
C SER A 235 -15.56 -24.53 -2.00
N HIS A 236 -15.02 -24.30 -3.20
CA HIS A 236 -13.69 -24.78 -3.55
C HIS A 236 -12.58 -23.94 -2.91
N LEU A 237 -12.79 -22.62 -2.85
CA LEU A 237 -11.89 -21.73 -2.13
C LEU A 237 -11.80 -22.14 -0.66
N SER A 238 -12.94 -22.51 -0.06
CA SER A 238 -13.03 -22.99 1.32
C SER A 238 -12.22 -24.29 1.56
N SER A 239 -12.21 -25.23 0.61
CA SER A 239 -11.40 -26.45 0.73
C SER A 239 -9.89 -26.22 0.63
N GLU A 240 -9.47 -25.15 -0.06
CA GLU A 240 -8.05 -24.83 -0.29
C GLU A 240 -7.49 -23.78 0.69
N VAL A 241 -8.28 -23.32 1.68
CA VAL A 241 -7.86 -22.29 2.66
C VAL A 241 -6.57 -22.68 3.38
N GLY A 242 -6.41 -23.96 3.76
CA GLY A 242 -5.19 -24.44 4.41
C GLY A 242 -3.94 -24.26 3.54
N THR A 243 -4.05 -24.55 2.24
CA THR A 243 -2.98 -24.32 1.27
C THR A 243 -2.70 -22.83 1.11
N LEU A 244 -3.75 -21.99 1.05
CA LEU A 244 -3.60 -20.54 0.94
C LEU A 244 -2.89 -19.94 2.16
N PHE A 245 -3.24 -20.34 3.39
CA PHE A 245 -2.58 -19.86 4.61
C PHE A 245 -1.11 -20.25 4.67
N GLN A 246 -0.74 -21.45 4.20
CA GLN A 246 0.67 -21.84 4.10
C GLN A 246 1.44 -20.96 3.11
N CYS A 247 0.85 -20.70 1.94
CA CYS A 247 1.48 -19.89 0.89
C CYS A 247 1.49 -18.38 1.20
N ILE A 248 0.53 -17.86 1.98
CA ILE A 248 0.48 -16.44 2.40
C ILE A 248 1.76 -16.03 3.11
N ARG A 249 2.47 -16.94 3.77
CA ARG A 249 3.73 -16.63 4.47
C ARG A 249 4.81 -16.01 3.57
N TYR A 250 4.73 -16.19 2.25
CA TYR A 250 5.60 -15.50 1.30
C TYR A 250 5.05 -14.09 0.99
N PRO A 251 5.79 -12.99 1.25
CA PRO A 251 5.27 -11.63 1.08
C PRO A 251 4.73 -11.31 -0.33
N VAL A 252 5.37 -11.85 -1.37
CA VAL A 252 4.94 -11.66 -2.76
C VAL A 252 3.62 -12.38 -3.08
N VAL A 253 3.40 -13.54 -2.46
CA VAL A 253 2.14 -14.29 -2.58
C VAL A 253 1.04 -13.56 -1.82
N ALA A 254 1.36 -13.06 -0.63
CA ALA A 254 0.47 -12.23 0.16
C ALA A 254 -0.01 -10.98 -0.62
N MET A 255 0.91 -10.28 -1.31
CA MET A 255 0.56 -9.18 -2.21
C MET A 255 -0.35 -9.61 -3.38
N GLY A 256 -0.09 -10.77 -3.98
CA GLY A 256 -0.93 -11.34 -5.03
C GLY A 256 -2.34 -11.64 -4.55
N ILE A 257 -2.48 -12.26 -3.37
CA ILE A 257 -3.78 -12.54 -2.76
C ILE A 257 -4.50 -11.25 -2.40
N LEU A 258 -3.81 -10.26 -1.82
CA LEU A 258 -4.41 -8.97 -1.51
C LEU A 258 -5.00 -8.30 -2.75
N LYS A 259 -4.27 -8.29 -3.87
CA LYS A 259 -4.74 -7.74 -5.15
C LYS A 259 -5.91 -8.54 -5.72
N TRP A 260 -5.85 -9.86 -5.65
CA TRP A 260 -6.94 -10.72 -6.08
C TRP A 260 -8.22 -10.51 -5.25
N VAL A 261 -8.10 -10.39 -3.93
CA VAL A 261 -9.21 -10.06 -3.02
C VAL A 261 -9.77 -8.67 -3.36
N ASP A 262 -8.91 -7.67 -3.58
CA ASP A 262 -9.33 -6.31 -3.97
C ASP A 262 -10.17 -6.35 -5.26
N TYR A 263 -9.70 -7.03 -6.31
CA TYR A 263 -10.46 -7.16 -7.57
C TYR A 263 -11.77 -7.92 -7.39
N THR A 264 -11.74 -9.02 -6.64
CA THR A 264 -12.91 -9.90 -6.47
C THR A 264 -14.00 -9.23 -5.64
N VAL A 265 -13.65 -8.63 -4.50
CA VAL A 265 -14.64 -8.02 -3.59
C VAL A 265 -15.12 -6.66 -4.09
N SER A 266 -14.30 -5.94 -4.88
CA SER A 266 -14.72 -4.68 -5.52
C SER A 266 -15.66 -4.87 -6.71
N ASP A 267 -15.83 -6.09 -7.22
CA ASP A 267 -16.78 -6.38 -8.30
C ASP A 267 -18.22 -6.35 -7.74
N PRO A 268 -19.15 -5.55 -8.28
CA PRO A 268 -20.55 -5.53 -7.81
C PRO A 268 -21.27 -6.89 -7.88
N SER A 269 -20.81 -7.81 -8.73
CA SER A 269 -21.35 -9.17 -8.82
C SER A 269 -21.00 -10.04 -7.61
N PHE A 270 -19.93 -9.71 -6.87
CA PHE A 270 -19.50 -10.41 -5.68
C PHE A 270 -20.60 -10.55 -4.64
N PHE A 271 -21.28 -9.43 -4.33
CA PHE A 271 -22.36 -9.39 -3.34
C PHE A 271 -23.59 -10.21 -3.74
N LYS A 272 -23.78 -10.48 -5.03
CA LYS A 272 -24.88 -11.35 -5.50
C LYS A 272 -24.58 -12.83 -5.29
N LEU A 273 -23.31 -13.19 -5.21
CA LEU A 273 -22.82 -14.56 -5.07
C LEU A 273 -22.42 -14.88 -3.62
N MET A 274 -22.46 -13.88 -2.73
CA MET A 274 -22.17 -14.03 -1.32
C MET A 274 -23.28 -14.85 -0.64
N THR A 275 -22.94 -16.05 -0.18
CA THR A 275 -23.86 -16.92 0.57
C THR A 275 -23.60 -16.89 2.07
N ASP A 276 -22.37 -16.54 2.48
CA ASP A 276 -21.91 -16.64 3.87
C ASP A 276 -21.81 -15.26 4.52
N SER A 277 -22.06 -15.20 5.83
CA SER A 277 -21.94 -13.99 6.64
C SER A 277 -20.52 -13.43 6.73
N THR A 278 -19.50 -14.29 6.53
CA THR A 278 -18.09 -13.89 6.47
C THR A 278 -17.44 -14.54 5.25
N PRO A 279 -17.28 -13.81 4.14
CA PRO A 279 -16.61 -14.33 2.97
C PRO A 279 -15.17 -14.72 3.29
N VAL A 280 -14.74 -15.90 2.83
CA VAL A 280 -13.35 -16.40 2.97
C VAL A 280 -12.30 -15.37 2.51
N HIS A 281 -12.64 -14.57 1.51
CA HIS A 281 -11.83 -13.44 1.02
C HIS A 281 -11.41 -12.48 2.15
N LEU A 282 -12.31 -12.16 3.08
CA LEU A 282 -12.01 -11.29 4.22
C LEU A 282 -11.18 -12.02 5.29
N SER A 283 -11.39 -13.32 5.49
CA SER A 283 -10.55 -14.12 6.39
C SER A 283 -9.10 -14.23 5.90
N LEU A 284 -8.86 -14.20 4.58
CA LEU A 284 -7.51 -14.13 4.03
C LEU A 284 -6.81 -12.81 4.39
N LEU A 285 -7.56 -11.70 4.54
CA LEU A 285 -7.01 -10.43 5.01
C LEU A 285 -6.49 -10.53 6.46
N ASP A 286 -7.14 -11.32 7.31
CA ASP A 286 -6.69 -11.52 8.68
C ASP A 286 -5.34 -12.26 8.73
N GLU A 287 -5.16 -13.28 7.91
CA GLU A 287 -3.90 -14.02 7.81
C GLU A 287 -2.79 -13.14 7.21
N LEU A 288 -3.12 -12.30 6.22
CA LEU A 288 -2.20 -11.32 5.64
C LEU A 288 -1.68 -10.34 6.68
N VAL A 289 -2.59 -9.75 7.47
CA VAL A 289 -2.26 -8.82 8.55
C VAL A 289 -1.47 -9.53 9.65
N THR A 290 -1.77 -10.81 9.91
CA THR A 290 -1.03 -11.62 10.88
C THR A 290 0.43 -11.81 10.48
N CYS A 291 0.69 -12.06 9.19
CA CYS A 291 2.02 -12.39 8.69
C CYS A 291 2.86 -11.18 8.25
N HIS A 292 2.24 -10.11 7.74
CA HIS A 292 2.96 -9.07 6.97
C HIS A 292 2.66 -7.64 7.42
N PRO A 293 3.44 -7.08 8.37
CA PRO A 293 3.26 -5.71 8.86
C PRO A 293 3.33 -4.63 7.76
N LEU A 294 4.22 -4.80 6.77
CA LEU A 294 4.41 -3.82 5.69
C LEU A 294 3.20 -3.72 4.73
N GLN A 295 2.25 -4.64 4.82
CA GLN A 295 1.05 -4.66 3.98
C GLN A 295 -0.18 -4.11 4.70
N HIS A 296 -0.09 -3.83 6.01
CA HIS A 296 -1.21 -3.36 6.83
C HIS A 296 -1.89 -2.12 6.23
N ARG A 297 -1.12 -1.13 5.78
CA ARG A 297 -1.66 0.08 5.13
C ARG A 297 -2.54 -0.24 3.92
N LEU A 298 -2.10 -1.19 3.09
CA LEU A 298 -2.84 -1.58 1.89
C LEU A 298 -4.13 -2.33 2.25
N VAL A 299 -4.09 -3.19 3.26
CA VAL A 299 -5.28 -3.87 3.79
C VAL A 299 -6.27 -2.87 4.37
N LEU A 300 -5.82 -1.91 5.19
CA LEU A 300 -6.69 -0.87 5.74
C LEU A 300 -7.37 -0.06 4.62
N ASN A 301 -6.61 0.36 3.59
CA ASN A 301 -7.17 1.09 2.46
C ASN A 301 -8.24 0.29 1.70
N LEU A 302 -8.09 -1.03 1.60
CA LEU A 302 -9.13 -1.90 1.05
C LEU A 302 -10.36 -1.95 1.98
N LEU A 303 -10.17 -2.18 3.27
CA LEU A 303 -11.26 -2.24 4.26
C LEU A 303 -12.05 -0.92 4.32
N ILE A 304 -11.36 0.23 4.28
CA ILE A 304 -11.99 1.56 4.22
C ILE A 304 -12.85 1.68 2.95
N ARG A 305 -12.31 1.32 1.78
CA ARG A 305 -13.09 1.35 0.53
C ARG A 305 -14.32 0.46 0.61
N LEU A 306 -14.20 -0.74 1.16
CA LEU A 306 -15.33 -1.66 1.33
C LEU A 306 -16.36 -1.15 2.33
N PHE A 307 -15.93 -0.45 3.37
CA PHE A 307 -16.81 0.13 4.39
C PHE A 307 -17.60 1.35 3.85
N GLU A 308 -16.95 2.19 3.04
CA GLU A 308 -17.53 3.44 2.50
C GLU A 308 -18.31 3.25 1.20
N SER A 309 -17.99 2.21 0.42
CA SER A 309 -18.63 1.99 -0.88
C SER A 309 -20.09 1.57 -0.72
N PRO A 310 -21.00 2.09 -1.58
CA PRO A 310 -22.37 1.61 -1.61
C PRO A 310 -22.41 0.16 -2.08
N THR A 311 -23.17 -0.68 -1.38
CA THR A 311 -23.37 -2.08 -1.76
C THR A 311 -24.77 -2.29 -2.33
N PRO A 312 -24.98 -3.27 -3.23
CA PRO A 312 -26.31 -3.61 -3.75
C PRO A 312 -27.13 -4.46 -2.76
N LEU A 313 -26.69 -4.58 -1.51
CA LEU A 313 -27.28 -5.44 -0.48
C LEU A 313 -28.51 -4.77 0.16
N ASP A 314 -29.39 -5.58 0.73
CA ASP A 314 -30.45 -5.09 1.61
C ASP A 314 -29.83 -4.45 2.86
N THR A 315 -30.52 -3.45 3.44
CA THR A 315 -29.99 -2.62 4.53
C THR A 315 -29.50 -3.41 5.75
N LEU A 316 -30.19 -4.50 6.11
CA LEU A 316 -29.79 -5.36 7.23
C LEU A 316 -28.52 -6.15 6.91
N VAL A 317 -28.42 -6.68 5.69
CA VAL A 317 -27.25 -7.47 5.23
C VAL A 317 -26.03 -6.55 5.03
N GLU A 318 -26.25 -5.34 4.53
CA GLU A 318 -25.20 -4.31 4.44
C GLU A 318 -24.67 -3.95 5.84
N LEU A 319 -25.55 -3.80 6.84
CA LEU A 319 -25.15 -3.51 8.20
C LEU A 319 -24.30 -4.65 8.79
N GLU A 320 -24.70 -5.90 8.60
CA GLU A 320 -23.93 -7.08 9.03
C GLU A 320 -22.59 -7.16 8.31
N PHE A 321 -22.56 -6.93 6.99
CA PHE A 321 -21.32 -6.89 6.22
C PHE A 321 -20.35 -5.81 6.73
N LYS A 322 -20.86 -4.60 7.03
CA LYS A 322 -20.05 -3.52 7.60
C LYS A 322 -19.51 -3.87 8.98
N LYS A 323 -20.25 -4.60 9.82
CA LYS A 323 -19.71 -5.15 11.07
C LYS A 323 -18.58 -6.14 10.79
N THR A 324 -18.77 -7.07 9.86
CA THR A 324 -17.71 -8.01 9.46
C THR A 324 -16.44 -7.30 9.00
N VAL A 325 -16.56 -6.19 8.26
CA VAL A 325 -15.42 -5.33 7.85
C VAL A 325 -14.77 -4.67 9.06
N LEU A 326 -15.54 -4.15 10.01
CA LEU A 326 -15.03 -3.58 11.26
C LEU A 326 -14.30 -4.64 12.09
N ASP A 327 -14.77 -5.87 12.15
CA ASP A 327 -14.08 -6.97 12.86
C ASP A 327 -12.68 -7.21 12.28
N ARG A 328 -12.51 -7.08 10.95
CA ARG A 328 -11.18 -7.13 10.32
C ARG A 328 -10.31 -5.95 10.73
N MET A 329 -10.88 -4.75 10.88
CA MET A 329 -10.16 -3.58 11.41
C MET A 329 -9.77 -3.77 12.88
N VAL A 330 -10.61 -4.39 13.70
CA VAL A 330 -10.30 -4.78 15.09
C VAL A 330 -9.16 -5.80 15.11
N HIS A 331 -9.18 -6.79 14.21
CA HIS A 331 -8.06 -7.72 14.07
C HIS A 331 -6.75 -7.00 13.70
N MET A 332 -6.77 -6.02 12.80
CA MET A 332 -5.60 -5.17 12.52
C MET A 332 -5.06 -4.45 13.76
N LEU A 333 -5.96 -3.94 14.61
CA LEU A 333 -5.60 -3.33 15.88
C LEU A 333 -4.88 -4.34 16.78
N SER A 334 -5.38 -5.58 16.86
CA SER A 334 -4.74 -6.68 17.62
C SER A 334 -3.33 -7.03 17.15
N ARG A 335 -3.02 -6.77 15.88
CA ARG A 335 -1.71 -7.01 15.26
C ARG A 335 -0.78 -5.79 15.27
N GLY A 336 -1.15 -4.73 16.00
CA GLY A 336 -0.31 -3.57 16.24
C GLY A 336 -0.53 -2.39 15.28
N TYR A 337 -1.45 -2.48 14.31
CA TYR A 337 -1.76 -1.38 13.39
C TYR A 337 -2.86 -0.47 13.93
N VAL A 338 -2.65 0.04 15.14
CA VAL A 338 -3.69 0.67 15.98
C VAL A 338 -4.04 2.09 15.53
N ILE A 339 -3.02 2.96 15.44
CA ILE A 339 -3.21 4.41 15.29
C ILE A 339 -3.95 4.78 13.99
N PRO A 340 -3.61 4.23 12.81
CA PRO A 340 -4.31 4.56 11.57
C PRO A 340 -5.77 4.10 11.58
N VAL A 341 -6.06 2.92 12.17
CA VAL A 341 -7.43 2.39 12.27
C VAL A 341 -8.30 3.30 13.14
N ILE A 342 -7.83 3.68 14.33
CA ILE A 342 -8.61 4.55 15.23
C ILE A 342 -8.75 5.95 14.66
N SER A 343 -7.72 6.47 14.00
CA SER A 343 -7.78 7.76 13.30
C SER A 343 -8.89 7.78 12.25
N TYR A 344 -9.05 6.67 11.51
CA TYR A 344 -10.14 6.50 10.57
C TYR A 344 -11.51 6.48 11.26
N ILE A 345 -11.71 5.67 12.31
CA ILE A 345 -12.99 5.62 13.03
C ILE A 345 -13.34 6.99 13.67
N ASN A 346 -12.35 7.71 14.18
CA ASN A 346 -12.52 9.07 14.70
C ASN A 346 -12.96 10.04 13.59
N LYS A 347 -12.42 9.90 12.37
CA LYS A 347 -12.87 10.66 11.19
C LYS A 347 -14.32 10.34 10.86
N CYS A 348 -14.73 9.08 10.84
CA CYS A 348 -16.12 8.67 10.61
C CYS A 348 -17.08 9.26 11.66
N MET A 349 -16.69 9.24 12.94
CA MET A 349 -17.48 9.85 14.01
C MET A 349 -17.65 11.36 13.82
N LYS A 350 -16.57 12.07 13.48
CA LYS A 350 -16.60 13.53 13.28
C LYS A 350 -17.38 13.93 12.02
N GLY A 351 -17.30 13.13 10.96
CA GLY A 351 -18.03 13.36 9.72
C GLY A 351 -19.54 13.17 9.87
N GLN A 352 -20.00 12.37 10.83
CA GLN A 352 -21.41 12.02 11.06
C GLN A 352 -22.09 11.25 9.89
N ASP A 353 -21.31 10.76 8.94
CA ASP A 353 -21.81 10.02 7.77
C ASP A 353 -21.96 8.51 8.02
N THR A 354 -21.54 8.03 9.20
CA THR A 354 -21.57 6.62 9.59
C THR A 354 -22.54 6.38 10.74
N ASP A 355 -23.31 5.28 10.68
CA ASP A 355 -24.23 4.91 11.76
C ASP A 355 -23.47 4.69 13.09
N ASN A 356 -23.95 5.36 14.15
CA ASN A 356 -23.46 5.19 15.51
C ASN A 356 -23.54 3.73 16.00
N SER A 357 -24.42 2.90 15.44
CA SER A 357 -24.52 1.47 15.75
C SER A 357 -23.26 0.69 15.33
N LEU A 358 -22.66 1.04 14.19
CA LEU A 358 -21.42 0.46 13.68
C LEU A 358 -20.21 0.91 14.50
N ILE A 359 -20.14 2.21 14.81
CA ILE A 359 -19.06 2.73 15.67
C ILE A 359 -19.16 2.13 17.07
N ARG A 360 -20.39 1.94 17.60
CA ARG A 360 -20.60 1.25 18.88
C ARG A 360 -20.11 -0.18 18.84
N HIS A 361 -20.41 -0.94 17.77
CA HIS A 361 -19.90 -2.30 17.57
C HIS A 361 -18.38 -2.33 17.65
N PHE A 362 -17.70 -1.49 16.88
CA PHE A 362 -16.23 -1.38 16.91
C PHE A 362 -15.70 -1.07 18.32
N VAL A 363 -16.29 -0.10 19.02
CA VAL A 363 -15.84 0.27 20.37
C VAL A 363 -16.03 -0.87 21.36
N THR A 364 -17.14 -1.62 21.29
CA THR A 364 -17.37 -2.79 22.14
C THR A 364 -16.27 -3.82 21.95
N GLU A 365 -16.03 -4.25 20.70
CA GLU A 365 -15.02 -5.26 20.39
C GLU A 365 -13.61 -4.83 20.83
N VAL A 366 -13.26 -3.56 20.61
CA VAL A 366 -11.95 -3.03 21.03
C VAL A 366 -11.81 -3.01 22.56
N LEU A 367 -12.84 -2.57 23.29
CA LEU A 367 -12.80 -2.52 24.75
C LEU A 367 -12.70 -3.92 25.37
N GLU A 368 -13.33 -4.93 24.77
CA GLU A 368 -13.27 -6.32 25.23
C GLU A 368 -11.86 -6.94 25.06
N MET A 369 -11.05 -6.45 24.11
CA MET A 369 -9.74 -7.03 23.81
C MET A 369 -8.53 -6.28 24.40
N ILE A 370 -8.68 -5.04 24.86
CA ILE A 370 -7.56 -4.21 25.34
C ILE A 370 -7.43 -4.21 26.86
N ALA A 371 -6.22 -3.95 27.35
CA ALA A 371 -5.92 -3.80 28.77
C ALA A 371 -4.84 -2.71 28.99
N PRO A 372 -4.77 -2.10 30.19
CA PRO A 372 -3.70 -1.15 30.52
C PRO A 372 -2.33 -1.84 30.59
N PRO A 373 -1.21 -1.10 30.46
CA PRO A 373 -1.12 0.36 30.30
C PRO A 373 -1.42 0.84 28.86
N TYR A 374 -2.13 1.96 28.74
CA TYR A 374 -2.46 2.57 27.45
C TYR A 374 -1.43 3.65 27.07
N SER A 375 -1.07 3.73 25.79
CA SER A 375 -0.22 4.81 25.28
C SER A 375 -1.00 6.14 25.21
N PRO A 376 -0.33 7.29 25.39
CA PRO A 376 -1.00 8.60 25.33
C PRO A 376 -1.63 8.86 23.97
N GLU A 377 -0.98 8.44 22.88
CA GLU A 377 -1.47 8.57 21.50
C GLU A 377 -2.77 7.79 21.29
N PHE A 378 -2.85 6.56 21.83
CA PHE A 378 -4.07 5.77 21.79
C PHE A 378 -5.21 6.44 22.57
N ILE A 379 -4.92 6.89 23.81
CA ILE A 379 -5.91 7.59 24.64
C ILE A 379 -6.44 8.83 23.91
N GLN A 380 -5.55 9.67 23.36
CA GLN A 380 -5.91 10.90 22.67
C GLN A 380 -6.89 10.66 21.50
N LEU A 381 -6.72 9.56 20.77
CA LEU A 381 -7.55 9.22 19.62
C LEU A 381 -8.83 8.46 19.99
N PHE A 382 -8.77 7.57 20.98
CA PHE A 382 -9.86 6.66 21.32
C PHE A 382 -10.82 7.25 22.37
N LEU A 383 -10.32 8.03 23.33
CA LEU A 383 -11.12 8.63 24.40
C LEU A 383 -12.29 9.50 23.88
N PRO A 384 -12.13 10.35 22.84
CA PRO A 384 -13.25 11.12 22.29
C PRO A 384 -14.40 10.24 21.76
N ILE A 385 -14.06 9.08 21.19
CA ILE A 385 -15.04 8.11 20.67
C ILE A 385 -15.80 7.47 21.84
N VAL A 386 -15.07 7.04 22.88
CA VAL A 386 -15.65 6.37 24.06
C VAL A 386 -16.49 7.33 24.91
N GLN A 387 -16.13 8.62 24.98
CA GLN A 387 -16.89 9.63 25.72
C GLN A 387 -18.20 10.03 25.03
N ASN A 388 -18.34 9.79 23.72
CA ASN A 388 -19.53 10.15 22.98
C ASN A 388 -20.75 9.32 23.44
N LYS A 389 -21.72 9.99 24.08
CA LYS A 389 -22.92 9.38 24.65
C LYS A 389 -23.82 8.71 23.61
N HIS A 390 -23.83 9.17 22.36
CA HIS A 390 -24.64 8.54 21.30
C HIS A 390 -24.09 7.16 20.90
N ILE A 391 -22.78 6.97 21.07
CA ILE A 391 -22.07 5.72 20.77
C ILE A 391 -22.12 4.81 22.00
N THR A 392 -21.55 5.22 23.14
CA THR A 392 -21.36 4.34 24.30
C THR A 392 -22.43 4.43 25.38
N GLY A 393 -23.40 5.35 25.26
CA GLY A 393 -24.41 5.58 26.31
C GLY A 393 -25.25 4.36 26.65
N LYS A 394 -25.48 3.45 25.70
CA LYS A 394 -26.20 2.18 25.92
C LYS A 394 -25.32 1.06 26.49
N LEU A 395 -24.00 1.23 26.49
CA LEU A 395 -23.03 0.23 26.98
C LEU A 395 -22.73 0.42 28.48
N ARG A 396 -22.97 1.62 29.02
CA ARG A 396 -22.69 1.94 30.43
C ARG A 396 -23.72 1.27 31.34
N LYS A 397 -23.26 0.51 32.32
CA LYS A 397 -24.11 -0.07 33.36
C LYS A 397 -24.15 0.87 34.56
N ASN A 398 -25.28 0.90 35.27
CA ASN A 398 -25.47 1.79 36.43
C ASN A 398 -24.45 1.56 37.56
N GLU A 399 -23.80 0.40 37.60
CA GLU A 399 -22.84 0.02 38.65
C GLU A 399 -21.38 0.39 38.33
N GLY A 400 -21.09 0.96 37.15
CA GLY A 400 -19.74 1.41 36.78
C GLY A 400 -18.71 0.29 36.60
N SER A 401 -19.15 -0.97 36.52
CA SER A 401 -18.31 -2.15 36.28
C SER A 401 -18.16 -2.51 34.80
N ASP A 402 -18.63 -1.65 33.89
CA ASP A 402 -18.53 -1.88 32.44
C ASP A 402 -17.19 -1.39 31.88
N ASP A 403 -16.78 -1.98 30.75
CA ASP A 403 -15.46 -1.73 30.14
C ASP A 403 -15.27 -0.27 29.70
N VAL A 404 -16.37 0.42 29.35
CA VAL A 404 -16.34 1.86 29.03
C VAL A 404 -15.97 2.68 30.28
N SER A 405 -16.63 2.41 31.41
CA SER A 405 -16.34 3.06 32.69
C SER A 405 -14.93 2.74 33.18
N ALA A 406 -14.50 1.48 33.04
CA ALA A 406 -13.15 1.03 33.39
C ALA A 406 -12.09 1.75 32.54
N PHE A 407 -12.27 1.85 31.23
CA PHE A 407 -11.36 2.57 30.34
C PHE A 407 -11.25 4.05 30.71
N ILE A 408 -12.39 4.74 30.92
CA ILE A 408 -12.42 6.16 31.30
C ILE A 408 -11.71 6.40 32.64
N ALA A 409 -11.86 5.49 33.61
CA ALA A 409 -11.19 5.59 34.91
C ALA A 409 -9.66 5.51 34.81
N HIS A 410 -9.13 4.77 33.83
CA HIS A 410 -7.71 4.65 33.56
C HIS A 410 -7.14 5.77 32.69
N CYS A 411 -8.00 6.55 32.01
CA CYS A 411 -7.57 7.71 31.26
C CYS A 411 -7.25 8.88 32.21
N PRO A 412 -6.10 9.57 32.04
CA PRO A 412 -5.80 10.76 32.82
C PRO A 412 -6.89 11.82 32.61
N ARG A 413 -7.31 12.50 33.69
CA ARG A 413 -8.37 13.51 33.66
C ARG A 413 -8.02 14.76 32.85
N ASP A 414 -6.75 14.95 32.52
CA ASP A 414 -6.20 16.14 31.86
C ASP A 414 -5.69 15.81 30.45
N VAL A 415 -6.61 15.53 29.52
CA VAL A 415 -6.35 15.65 28.07
C VAL A 415 -7.55 16.41 27.49
N SER A 416 -7.68 17.67 27.88
CA SER A 416 -8.66 18.64 27.35
C SER A 416 -8.01 19.58 26.36
#